data_AF-A0A4C1T243-F1
#
_entry.id   AF-A0A4C1T243-F1
#
_cell.length_a   1.000
_cell.length_b   1.000
_cell.length_c   1.000
_cell.angle_alpha   90.00
_cell.angle_beta   90.00
_cell.angle_gamma   90.00
#
_symmetry.space_group_name_H-M   'P 1'
#
loop_
_entity.id
_entity.type
_entity.pdbx_description
1 polymer ?
#
loop_
_entity_poly.entity_id
_entity_poly.type
_entity_poly.pdbx_seq_one_letter_code
_entity_poly.pdbx_strand_id
1 'polypeptide(L)'
;MSHFGAIVMATRLTGANTVLLIGDVNQLPFIDKLKLFEMQYIRSNLVAMVTKELLYTYRDPMDVAYALNVVYSGIYSSLTRVPSLRTERYSDANIPKDLPNTLYLTYTEVEK
;
A
#
# COMPACT_ATOMS: atom_id res chain seq x y z
N MET A 1 -2.02 -8.56 3.12
CA MET A 1 -1.27 -8.54 4.39
C MET A 1 -1.95 -9.45 5.41
N SER A 2 -1.19 -10.03 6.33
CA SER A 2 -1.68 -10.99 7.33
C SER A 2 -1.92 -10.30 8.68
N HIS A 3 -2.80 -10.88 9.50
CA HIS A 3 -2.98 -10.45 10.88
C HIS A 3 -1.66 -10.56 11.68
N PHE A 4 -1.34 -9.58 12.51
CA PHE A 4 -0.05 -9.55 13.20
C PHE A 4 0.15 -10.74 14.15
N GLY A 5 -0.90 -11.18 14.84
CA GLY A 5 -0.83 -12.39 15.68
C GLY A 5 -0.45 -13.65 14.89
N ALA A 6 -0.87 -13.77 13.63
CA ALA A 6 -0.46 -14.88 12.78
C ALA A 6 1.03 -14.81 12.40
N ILE A 7 1.56 -13.60 12.18
CA ILE A 7 2.99 -13.36 11.93
C ILE A 7 3.82 -13.72 13.18
N VAL A 8 3.36 -13.33 14.37
CA VAL A 8 4.02 -13.70 15.64
C VAL A 8 4.01 -15.21 15.85
N MET A 9 2.88 -15.88 15.58
CA MET A 9 2.78 -17.33 15.68
C MET A 9 3.77 -18.02 14.71
N ALA A 10 3.79 -17.61 13.45
CA ALA A 10 4.73 -18.14 12.46
C ALA A 10 6.19 -17.90 12.88
N THR A 11 6.50 -16.72 13.42
CA THR A 11 7.82 -16.38 13.96
C THR A 11 8.21 -17.34 15.09
N ARG A 12 7.29 -17.62 16.02
CA ARG A 12 7.55 -18.56 17.12
C ARG A 12 7.76 -19.99 16.65
N LEU A 13 6.96 -20.45 15.68
CA LEU A 13 7.06 -21.81 15.14
C LEU A 13 8.36 -22.05 14.37
N THR A 14 8.89 -21.03 13.69
CA THR A 14 10.14 -21.18 12.93
C THR A 14 11.38 -21.28 13.82
N GLY A 15 11.30 -20.86 15.08
CA GLY A 15 12.47 -20.78 15.97
C GLY A 15 13.53 -19.79 15.48
N ALA A 16 13.17 -18.86 14.59
CA ALA A 16 14.11 -17.91 14.02
C ALA A 16 14.66 -16.95 15.09
N ASN A 17 15.98 -16.72 15.08
CA ASN A 17 16.63 -15.78 16.00
C ASN A 17 16.28 -14.32 15.68
N THR A 18 15.92 -14.03 14.43
CA THR A 18 15.60 -12.67 13.97
C THR A 18 14.55 -12.76 12.87
N VAL A 19 13.60 -11.82 12.89
CA VAL A 19 12.57 -11.69 11.87
C VAL A 19 12.57 -10.28 11.33
N LEU A 20 12.58 -10.18 10.00
CA LEU A 20 12.44 -8.92 9.28
C LEU A 20 11.00 -8.77 8.81
N LEU A 21 10.34 -7.71 9.25
CA LEU A 21 9.01 -7.33 8.79
C LEU A 21 9.15 -6.24 7.73
N ILE A 22 8.64 -6.49 6.53
CA ILE A 22 8.67 -5.56 5.41
C ILE A 22 7.23 -5.17 5.09
N GLY A 23 6.98 -3.87 5.00
CA GLY A 23 5.68 -3.32 4.66
C GLY A 23 5.74 -1.80 4.56
N ASP A 24 4.57 -1.21 4.36
CA ASP A 24 4.39 0.23 4.24
C ASP A 24 3.23 0.65 5.17
N VAL A 25 3.55 1.52 6.13
CA VAL A 25 2.62 1.92 7.19
C VAL A 25 1.46 2.80 6.68
N ASN A 26 1.63 3.45 5.53
CA ASN A 26 0.60 4.30 4.96
C ASN A 26 -0.23 3.58 3.87
N GLN A 27 0.04 2.29 3.61
CA GLN A 27 -0.80 1.44 2.76
C GLN A 27 -1.89 0.72 3.57
N LEU A 28 -2.84 0.10 2.86
CA LEU A 28 -3.98 -0.60 3.46
C LEU A 28 -3.52 -1.73 4.40
N PRO A 29 -3.75 -1.66 5.72
CA PRO A 29 -3.32 -2.67 6.68
C PRO A 29 -4.10 -3.99 6.51
N PHE A 30 -3.89 -4.94 7.42
CA PHE A 30 -4.81 -6.08 7.53
C PHE A 30 -6.25 -5.57 7.75
N ILE A 31 -7.22 -6.17 7.08
CA ILE A 31 -8.64 -5.85 7.23
C ILE A 31 -9.35 -7.10 7.69
N ASP A 32 -9.97 -7.05 8.88
CA ASP A 32 -10.85 -8.11 9.32
C ASP A 32 -12.18 -8.06 8.55
N LYS A 33 -12.40 -9.10 7.74
CA LYS A 33 -13.62 -9.25 6.94
C LYS A 33 -14.76 -9.87 7.73
N LEU A 34 -14.47 -10.66 8.76
CA LEU A 34 -15.48 -11.43 9.48
C LEU A 34 -16.14 -10.58 10.59
N LYS A 35 -15.40 -9.65 11.19
CA LYS A 35 -15.90 -8.71 12.21
C LYS A 35 -16.65 -9.40 13.35
N LEU A 36 -16.26 -10.64 13.68
CA LEU A 36 -16.94 -11.45 14.69
C LEU A 36 -16.67 -10.93 16.11
N PHE A 37 -15.55 -10.24 16.30
CA PHE A 37 -15.12 -9.65 17.56
C PHE A 37 -14.19 -8.46 17.26
N GLU A 38 -13.91 -7.65 18.30
CA GLU A 38 -12.95 -6.56 18.18
C GLU A 38 -11.53 -7.12 17.99
N MET A 39 -11.01 -6.98 16.78
CA MET A 39 -9.67 -7.45 16.42
C MET A 39 -8.59 -6.50 16.95
N GLN A 40 -7.68 -7.02 17.75
CA GLN A 40 -6.48 -6.30 18.21
C GLN A 40 -5.31 -6.50 17.24
N TYR A 41 -4.26 -5.69 17.36
CA TYR A 41 -3.01 -5.85 16.57
C TYR A 41 -3.20 -5.80 15.04
N ILE A 42 -4.20 -5.06 14.56
CA ILE A 42 -4.47 -4.88 13.13
C ILE A 42 -3.31 -4.10 12.44
N ARG A 43 -2.68 -3.18 13.18
CA ARG A 43 -1.55 -2.37 12.73
C ARG A 43 -0.25 -2.86 13.37
N SER A 44 0.60 -3.49 12.56
CA SER A 44 1.87 -4.07 13.02
C SER A 44 2.85 -3.03 13.57
N ASN A 45 2.84 -1.80 13.04
CA ASN A 45 3.72 -0.71 13.47
C ASN A 45 3.43 -0.18 14.88
N LEU A 46 2.28 -0.53 15.48
CA LEU A 46 1.98 -0.23 16.88
C LEU A 46 2.66 -1.19 17.85
N VAL A 47 3.14 -2.34 17.37
CA VAL A 47 3.76 -3.38 18.19
C VAL A 47 5.25 -3.52 17.86
N ALA A 48 5.60 -3.48 16.57
CA ALA A 48 6.97 -3.53 16.10
C ALA A 48 7.41 -2.13 15.66
N MET A 49 8.48 -1.63 16.27
CA MET A 49 9.08 -0.34 15.91
C MET A 49 9.67 -0.40 14.49
N VAL A 50 9.48 0.67 13.72
CA VAL A 50 10.14 0.84 12.42
C VAL A 50 11.62 1.10 12.66
N THR A 51 12.48 0.19 12.20
CA THR A 51 13.94 0.31 12.35
C THR A 51 14.62 0.93 11.14
N LYS A 52 13.96 0.90 9.97
CA LYS A 52 14.50 1.41 8.72
C LYS A 52 13.36 1.85 7.80
N GLU A 53 13.49 3.05 7.25
CA GLU A 53 12.61 3.56 6.20
C GLU A 53 13.33 3.50 4.85
N LEU A 54 12.60 3.14 3.80
CA LEU A 54 13.09 3.12 2.43
C LEU A 54 12.30 4.16 1.62
N LEU A 55 12.94 5.27 1.28
CA LEU A 55 12.30 6.45 0.67
C LEU A 55 12.62 6.60 -0.84
N TYR A 56 13.05 5.52 -1.48
CA TYR A 56 13.41 5.53 -2.91
C TYR A 56 12.48 4.62 -3.70
N THR A 57 11.70 5.20 -4.62
CA THR A 57 10.82 4.43 -5.51
C THR A 57 11.47 4.20 -6.87
N TYR A 58 11.52 2.93 -7.27
CA TYR A 58 11.96 2.52 -8.61
C TYR A 58 10.81 2.48 -9.63
N ARG A 59 9.56 2.65 -9.16
CA ARG A 59 8.35 2.41 -9.95
C ARG A 59 7.63 3.69 -10.30
N ASP A 60 7.49 4.59 -9.34
CA ASP A 60 6.57 5.72 -9.48
C ASP A 60 7.28 6.88 -10.20
N PRO A 61 6.64 7.54 -11.18
CA PRO A 61 7.18 8.73 -11.82
C PRO A 61 7.43 9.91 -10.85
N MET A 62 8.16 10.93 -11.31
CA MET A 62 8.62 12.03 -10.44
C MET A 62 7.46 12.86 -9.85
N ASP A 63 6.39 13.08 -10.62
CA ASP A 63 5.20 13.79 -10.13
C ASP A 63 4.43 13.01 -9.07
N VAL A 64 4.41 11.67 -9.18
CA VAL A 64 3.83 10.80 -8.14
C VAL A 64 4.67 10.87 -6.87
N ALA A 65 6.01 10.77 -6.97
CA ALA A 65 6.89 10.91 -5.81
C ALA A 65 6.74 12.28 -5.14
N TYR A 66 6.62 13.35 -5.94
CA TYR A 66 6.33 14.69 -5.41
C TYR A 66 5.01 14.73 -4.62
N ALA A 67 3.93 14.13 -5.12
CA ALA A 67 2.67 14.03 -4.40
C ALA A 67 2.79 13.19 -3.10
N LEU A 68 3.56 12.11 -3.15
CA LEU A 68 3.81 11.23 -1.99
C LEU A 68 4.65 11.90 -0.89
N ASN A 69 5.41 12.96 -1.20
CA ASN A 69 6.24 13.68 -0.23
C ASN A 69 5.43 14.28 0.95
N VAL A 70 4.11 14.46 0.78
CA VAL A 70 3.20 14.88 1.86
C VAL A 70 3.10 13.81 2.96
N VAL A 71 3.25 12.54 2.59
CA VAL A 71 3.10 11.38 3.48
C VAL A 71 4.46 10.79 3.85
N TYR A 72 5.42 10.83 2.93
CA TYR A 72 6.77 10.30 3.10
C TYR A 72 7.79 11.41 2.89
N SER A 73 8.21 12.05 3.98
CA SER A 73 9.16 13.17 3.93
C SER A 73 10.47 12.76 3.26
N GLY A 74 10.81 13.42 2.15
CA GLY A 74 12.05 13.18 1.42
C GLY A 74 12.01 11.97 0.48
N ILE A 75 10.82 11.48 0.11
CA ILE A 75 10.71 10.43 -0.93
C ILE A 75 11.17 10.96 -2.29
N TYR A 76 11.89 10.14 -3.04
CA TYR A 76 12.40 10.48 -4.37
C TYR A 76 12.29 9.28 -5.33
N SER A 77 12.23 9.58 -6.62
CA SER A 77 12.07 8.59 -7.69
C SER A 77 13.34 8.40 -8.48
N SER A 78 13.56 7.17 -8.93
CA SER A 78 14.57 6.82 -9.96
C SER A 78 14.18 7.29 -11.36
N LEU A 79 12.88 7.56 -11.59
CA LEU A 79 12.32 7.85 -12.90
C LEU A 79 12.17 9.35 -13.10
N THR A 80 12.62 9.85 -14.26
CA THR A 80 12.50 11.26 -14.65
C THR A 80 11.22 11.57 -15.43
N ARG A 81 10.29 10.61 -15.56
CA ARG A 81 9.05 10.78 -16.33
C ARG A 81 8.12 11.76 -15.63
N VAL A 82 7.69 12.79 -16.36
CA VAL A 82 6.69 13.78 -15.94
C VAL A 82 6.09 14.46 -17.19
N PRO A 83 4.77 14.74 -17.27
CA PRO A 83 3.69 14.33 -16.36
C PRO A 83 3.20 12.90 -16.63
N SER A 84 2.72 12.23 -15.58
CA SER A 84 2.21 10.86 -15.60
C SER A 84 0.74 10.73 -15.20
N LEU A 85 0.14 11.77 -14.62
CA LEU A 85 -1.26 11.78 -14.17
C LEU A 85 -2.12 12.79 -14.92
N ARG A 86 -3.36 12.41 -15.22
CA ARG A 86 -4.42 13.28 -15.72
C ARG A 86 -5.72 12.97 -14.98
N THR A 87 -6.52 14.01 -14.74
CA THR A 87 -7.85 13.87 -14.15
C THR A 87 -8.89 14.32 -15.17
N GLU A 88 -9.88 13.47 -15.42
CA GLU A 88 -11.01 13.75 -16.30
C GLU A 88 -12.30 13.51 -15.52
N ARG A 89 -13.35 14.28 -15.84
CA ARG A 89 -14.68 14.11 -15.25
C ARG A 89 -15.58 13.46 -16.29
N TYR A 90 -16.29 12.41 -15.88
CA TYR A 90 -17.31 11.76 -16.69
C TYR A 90 -18.67 11.94 -16.00
N SER A 91 -19.69 12.35 -16.75
CA SER A 91 -21.08 12.43 -16.28
C SER A 91 -21.77 11.07 -16.27
N ASP A 92 -21.29 10.17 -17.12
CA ASP A 92 -21.95 8.91 -17.43
C ASP A 92 -21.32 7.78 -16.61
N ALA A 93 -22.12 6.77 -16.27
CA ALA A 93 -21.66 5.60 -15.52
C ALA A 93 -20.66 4.72 -16.30
N ASN A 94 -20.50 4.94 -17.61
CA ASN A 94 -19.65 4.15 -18.48
C ASN A 94 -18.37 4.91 -18.86
N ILE A 95 -17.27 4.54 -18.21
CA ILE A 95 -15.92 5.01 -18.56
C ILE A 95 -15.40 4.17 -19.74
N PRO A 96 -14.86 4.77 -20.82
CA PRO A 96 -14.24 4.02 -21.92
C PRO A 96 -13.10 3.12 -21.42
N LYS A 97 -13.12 1.83 -21.79
CA LYS A 97 -12.13 0.82 -21.40
C LYS A 97 -11.43 0.16 -22.59
N ASP A 98 -11.05 0.95 -23.59
CA ASP A 98 -10.54 0.49 -24.90
C ASP A 98 -9.02 0.54 -25.06
N LEU A 99 -8.30 1.15 -24.12
CA LEU A 99 -6.84 1.28 -24.20
C LEU A 99 -6.15 -0.09 -24.04
N PRO A 100 -5.27 -0.49 -24.99
CA PRO A 100 -4.51 -1.73 -24.86
C PRO A 100 -3.49 -1.62 -23.72
N ASN A 101 -3.14 -2.76 -23.12
CA ASN A 101 -2.17 -2.86 -22.01
C ASN A 101 -2.48 -1.94 -20.81
N THR A 102 -3.77 -1.67 -20.55
CA THR A 102 -4.22 -0.80 -19.46
C THR A 102 -4.92 -1.60 -18.38
N LEU A 103 -4.53 -1.38 -17.13
CA LEU A 103 -5.22 -1.92 -15.95
C LEU A 103 -6.25 -0.90 -15.46
N TYR A 104 -7.53 -1.28 -15.49
CA TYR A 104 -8.62 -0.48 -14.94
C TYR A 104 -8.84 -0.86 -13.47
N LEU A 105 -8.82 0.15 -12.60
CA LEU A 105 -9.00 -0.02 -11.15
C LEU A 105 -10.16 0.83 -10.67
N THR A 106 -10.84 0.33 -9.64
CA THR A 106 -11.91 1.04 -8.92
C THR A 106 -11.59 1.02 -7.42
N TYR A 107 -12.20 1.92 -6.65
CA TYR A 107 -11.96 1.97 -5.20
C TYR A 107 -12.80 0.92 -4.47
N THR A 108 -14.00 0.63 -4.98
CA THR A 108 -14.97 -0.28 -4.36
C THR A 108 -15.37 -1.42 -5.29
N GLU A 109 -15.89 -2.49 -4.71
CA GLU A 109 -16.47 -3.61 -5.47
C GLU A 109 -17.76 -3.24 -6.19
N VAL A 110 -18.49 -2.21 -5.73
CA VAL A 110 -19.73 -1.76 -6.38
C VAL A 110 -19.45 -1.04 -7.70
N GLU A 111 -18.32 -0.34 -7.79
CA GLU A 111 -17.89 0.38 -9.00
C GLU A 111 -17.27 -0.55 -10.06
N LYS A 112 -16.88 -1.76 -9.66
CA LYS A 112 -16.13 -2.70 -10.50
C LYS A 112 -16.99 -3.33 -11.59
#